data_AF-A0A1J4TZH7-F1
#
_entry.id   AF-A0A1J4TZH7-F1
#
_cell.length_a   1.000
_cell.length_b   1.000
_cell.length_c   1.000
_cell.angle_alpha   90.00
_cell.angle_beta   90.00
_cell.angle_gamma   90.00
#
_symmetry.space_group_name_H-M   'P 1'
#
loop_
_entity.id
_entity.type
_entity.pdbx_description
1 polymer ?
#
loop_
_entity_poly.entity_id
_entity_poly.type
_entity_poly.pdbx_seq_one_letter_code
_entity_poly.pdbx_strand_id
1 'polypeptide(L)' 'MSRKMTKYSTELKTRLVLEVLKNERTLNEIASEHNIIPKNLQNWKANFLANAEIAMEP' A
#
# COMPACT_ATOMS: atom_id res chain seq x y z
N MET A 1 22.37 8.92 -14.35
CA MET A 1 21.09 8.25 -14.67
C MET A 1 20.03 8.71 -13.67
N SER A 2 19.02 9.46 -14.14
CA SER A 2 17.89 9.88 -13.31
C SER A 2 17.01 8.66 -13.00
N ARG A 3 16.92 8.24 -11.73
CA ARG A 3 16.03 7.16 -11.32
C ARG A 3 14.60 7.67 -11.48
N LYS A 4 13.91 7.28 -12.55
CA LYS A 4 12.47 7.51 -12.70
C LYS A 4 11.77 6.90 -11.48
N MET A 5 11.28 7.74 -10.58
CA MET A 5 10.42 7.28 -9.50
C MET A 5 9.09 6.86 -10.10
N THR A 6 8.70 5.61 -9.88
CA THR A 6 7.35 5.13 -10.15
C THR A 6 6.38 5.90 -9.27
N LYS A 7 5.57 6.78 -9.87
CA LYS A 7 4.49 7.47 -9.17
C LYS A 7 3.29 6.53 -9.09
N TYR A 8 3.05 5.98 -7.92
CA TYR A 8 1.81 5.23 -7.65
C TYR A 8 0.70 6.21 -7.26
N SER A 9 -0.45 6.11 -7.94
CA SER A 9 -1.65 6.89 -7.57
C SER A 9 -2.12 6.53 -6.18
N THR A 10 -2.72 7.48 -5.47
CA THR A 10 -3.26 7.28 -4.12
C THR A 10 -4.33 6.19 -4.12
N GLU A 11 -5.22 6.15 -5.11
CA GLU A 11 -6.22 5.09 -5.25
C GLU A 11 -5.61 3.69 -5.32
N LEU A 12 -4.53 3.54 -6.08
CA LEU A 12 -3.86 2.25 -6.25
C LEU A 12 -3.21 1.79 -4.94
N LYS A 13 -2.55 2.71 -4.21
CA LYS A 13 -1.98 2.41 -2.88
C LYS A 13 -3.06 1.95 -1.91
N THR A 14 -4.19 2.67 -1.86
CA THR A 14 -5.29 2.37 -0.95
C THR A 14 -5.93 1.02 -1.29
N ARG A 15 -6.19 0.76 -2.59
CA ARG A 15 -6.78 -0.52 -3.03
C ARG A 15 -5.91 -1.72 -2.62
N LEU A 16 -4.60 -1.63 -2.83
CA LEU A 16 -3.67 -2.68 -2.45
C LEU A 16 -3.60 -2.89 -0.94
N VAL A 17 -3.56 -1.82 -0.16
CA VAL A 17 -3.55 -1.92 1.30
C VAL A 17 -4.84 -2.56 1.81
N LEU A 18 -5.99 -2.22 1.22
CA LEU A 18 -7.26 -2.86 1.55
C LEU A 18 -7.26 -4.35 1.20
N GLU A 19 -6.70 -4.75 0.05
CA GLU A 19 -6.52 -6.18 -0.30
C GLU A 19 -5.62 -6.91 0.71
N VAL A 20 -4.53 -6.27 1.15
CA VAL A 20 -3.66 -6.81 2.22
C VAL A 20 -4.43 -6.95 3.54
N LEU A 21 -5.30 -5.99 3.89
CA LEU A 21 -6.10 -6.03 5.13
C LEU A 21 -7.23 -7.07 5.07
N LYS A 22 -7.78 -7.34 3.89
CA LYS A 22 -8.77 -8.40 3.67
C LYS A 22 -8.20 -9.81 3.85
N ASN A 23 -6.87 -9.95 3.91
CA ASN A 23 -6.16 -11.21 4.17
C ASN A 23 -6.44 -12.30 3.10
N GLU A 24 -6.86 -11.89 1.91
CA GLU A 24 -7.15 -12.80 0.78
C GLU A 24 -5.86 -13.34 0.15
N ARG A 25 -4.77 -12.58 0.23
CA ARG A 25 -3.45 -12.91 -0.32
C ARG A 25 -2.35 -12.38 0.58
N THR A 26 -1.18 -12.98 0.53
CA THR A 26 -0.04 -12.48 1.31
C THR A 26 0.46 -11.16 0.74
N LEU A 27 1.02 -10.30 1.61
CA LEU A 27 1.61 -9.02 1.20
C LEU A 27 2.65 -9.20 0.08
N ASN A 28 3.46 -10.27 0.17
CA ASN A 28 4.46 -10.59 -0.84
C ASN A 28 3.83 -10.99 -2.18
N GLU A 29 2.74 -11.75 -2.19
CA GLU A 29 2.04 -12.11 -3.43
C GLU A 29 1.43 -10.89 -4.10
N ILE A 30 0.72 -10.05 -3.35
CA ILE A 30 0.13 -8.80 -3.87
C ILE A 30 1.24 -7.87 -4.41
N ALA A 31 2.33 -7.73 -3.65
CA ALA A 31 3.47 -6.94 -4.09
C ALA A 31 4.08 -7.51 -5.38
N SER A 32 4.22 -8.83 -5.49
CA SER A 32 4.80 -9.47 -6.69
C SER A 32 3.86 -9.37 -7.89
N GLU A 33 2.55 -9.55 -7.71
CA GLU A 33 1.53 -9.48 -8.78
C GLU A 33 1.44 -8.08 -9.38
N HIS A 34 1.53 -7.04 -8.55
CA HIS A 34 1.46 -5.65 -8.99
C HIS A 34 2.83 -5.02 -9.29
N ASN A 35 3.91 -5.82 -9.28
CA ASN A 35 5.29 -5.37 -9.51
C ASN A 35 5.72 -4.22 -8.56
N ILE A 36 5.40 -4.40 -7.28
CA ILE A 36 5.65 -3.44 -6.21
C ILE A 36 6.66 -4.05 -5.25
N ILE A 37 7.51 -3.20 -4.71
CA ILE A 37 8.44 -3.61 -3.66
C ILE A 37 7.61 -3.88 -2.39
N PRO A 38 7.71 -5.06 -1.75
CA PRO A 38 6.94 -5.39 -0.54
C PRO A 38 7.11 -4.35 0.57
N LYS A 39 8.33 -3.79 0.70
CA LYS A 39 8.63 -2.71 1.65
C LYS A 39 7.78 -1.45 1.42
N ASN A 40 7.46 -1.10 0.17
CA ASN A 40 6.58 0.02 -0.12
C ASN A 40 5.14 -0.26 0.35
N LEU A 41 4.66 -1.48 0.10
CA LEU A 41 3.32 -1.90 0.51
C LEU A 41 3.18 -1.93 2.05
N GLN A 42 4.24 -2.34 2.75
CA GLN A 42 4.31 -2.26 4.22
C GLN A 42 4.25 -0.81 4.72
N ASN A 43 5.01 0.11 4.11
CA ASN A 43 4.94 1.53 4.42
C ASN A 43 3.56 2.14 4.13
N TRP A 44 2.93 1.77 3.01
CA TRP A 44 1.58 2.23 2.68
C TRP A 44 0.55 1.72 3.67
N LYS A 45 0.67 0.46 4.11
CA LYS A 45 -0.17 -0.10 5.17
C LYS A 45 -0.04 0.69 6.47
N ALA A 46 1.19 0.97 6.91
CA ALA A 46 1.44 1.77 8.11
C ALA A 46 0.85 3.18 7.98
N ASN A 47 1.09 3.87 6.87
CA ASN A 47 0.51 5.19 6.62
C ASN A 47 -1.02 5.15 6.56
N PHE A 48 -1.61 4.13 5.94
CA PHE A 48 -3.06 4.00 5.85
C PHE A 48 -3.70 3.85 7.24
N LEU A 49 -3.13 3.00 8.10
CA LEU A 49 -3.62 2.82 9.47
C LEU A 49 -3.48 4.09 10.31
N ALA A 50 -2.33 4.78 10.21
CA ALA A 50 -2.12 6.05 10.90
C ALA A 50 -3.10 7.14 10.45
N ASN A 51 -3.40 7.23 9.14
CA ASN A 51 -4.39 8.18 8.63
C ASN A 51 -5.84 7.75 8.93
N ALA A 52 -6.11 6.45 9.00
CA ALA A 52 -7.44 5.93 9.33
C ALA A 52 -7.81 6.23 10.79
N GLU A 53 -6.84 6.15 11.72
CA GLU A 53 -7.04 6.53 13.13
C GLU A 53 -7.42 8.01 13.26
N ILE A 54 -6.70 8.88 12.56
CA ILE A 54 -6.97 10.33 12.53
C ILE A 54 -8.35 10.64 11.90
N ALA A 55 -8.76 9.87 10.88
CA ALA A 55 -10.07 10.04 10.23
C ALA A 55 -11.25 9.51 11.07
N MET A 56 -10.98 8.74 12.13
CA MET A 56 -11.99 8.17 13.02
C MET A 56 -12.27 9.08 14.24
N GLU A 57 -11.44 10.09 14.50
CA GLU A 57 -11.73 11.11 15.50
C GLU A 57 -12.61 12.23 14.88
N PRO A 58 -13.74 12.59 15.53
CA PRO A 58 -14.73 13.54 15.01
C PRO A 58 -14.30 15.02 15.05
#